data_AF-K1TFX0-F1
#
_entry.id   AF-K1TFX0-F1
#
_cell.length_a   1.000
_cell.length_b   1.000
_cell.length_c   1.000
_cell.angle_alpha   90.00
_cell.angle_beta   90.00
_cell.angle_gamma   90.00
#
_symmetry.space_group_name_H-M   'P 1'
#
loop_
_entity.id
_entity.type
_entity.pdbx_description
1 polymer ?
#
loop_
_entity_poly.entity_id
_entity_poly.type
_entity_poly.pdbx_seq_one_letter_code
_entity_poly.pdbx_strand_id
1 'polypeptide(L)'
;NLNFTTMKTMDYLHLNASAVNGVVNSLKSLLADYQIFYANLRGLHWNIRGRAFFVLHAKFEELYDNAAAKVDELAERILMLGGEPENRFSEYLKTARLQEVSGVSCPMRR
;
A
#
# COMPACT_ATOMS: atom_id res chain seq x y z
N ASN A 1 14.03 7.85 21.04
CA ASN A 1 13.26 8.62 22.03
C ASN A 1 11.83 8.77 21.53
N LEU A 2 10.88 8.02 22.12
CA LEU A 2 9.46 8.16 21.79
C LEU A 2 8.94 9.50 22.34
N ASN A 3 8.11 10.19 21.57
CA ASN A 3 7.51 11.46 22.02
C ASN A 3 6.47 11.19 23.14
N PHE A 4 6.22 12.19 23.98
CA PHE A 4 5.34 12.10 25.16
C PHE A 4 3.89 11.68 24.79
N THR A 5 3.43 12.05 23.60
CA THR A 5 2.09 11.73 23.06
C THR A 5 1.95 10.27 22.66
N THR A 6 2.99 9.68 22.06
CA THR A 6 3.04 8.27 21.69
C THR A 6 3.04 7.38 22.94
N MET A 7 3.77 7.76 24.00
CA MET A 7 3.76 7.02 25.27
C MET A 7 2.36 6.96 25.89
N LYS A 8 1.64 8.10 25.96
CA LYS A 8 0.25 8.13 26.45
C LYS A 8 -0.71 7.27 25.65
N THR A 9 -0.53 7.19 24.33
CA THR A 9 -1.38 6.38 23.46
C THR A 9 -1.16 4.89 23.71
N MET A 10 0.10 4.47 23.87
CA MET A 10 0.44 3.07 24.18
C MET A 10 -0.06 2.65 25.56
N ASP A 11 0.03 3.55 26.55
CA ASP A 11 -0.49 3.30 27.90
C ASP A 11 -2.01 3.12 27.90
N TYR A 12 -2.74 3.91 27.11
CA TYR A 12 -4.20 3.79 26.95
C TYR A 12 -4.62 2.49 26.24
N LEU A 13 -3.83 2.03 25.27
CA LEU A 13 -4.08 0.79 24.53
C LEU A 13 -3.53 -0.46 25.25
N HIS A 14 -2.82 -0.28 26.38
CA HIS A 14 -2.14 -1.34 27.13
C HIS A 14 -1.17 -2.17 26.26
N LEU A 15 -0.47 -1.51 25.32
CA LEU A 15 0.44 -2.17 24.37
C LEU A 15 1.91 -2.02 24.78
N ASN A 16 2.71 -3.06 24.51
CA ASN A 16 4.16 -3.00 24.72
C ASN A 16 4.84 -2.17 23.62
N ALA A 17 5.51 -1.07 24.02
CA ALA A 17 6.15 -0.15 23.08
C ALA A 17 7.22 -0.79 22.17
N SER A 18 7.97 -1.78 22.67
CA SER A 18 8.99 -2.47 21.87
C SER A 18 8.36 -3.34 20.78
N ALA A 19 7.31 -4.09 21.13
CA ALA A 19 6.56 -4.89 20.17
C ALA A 19 5.86 -4.03 19.10
N VAL A 20 5.32 -2.87 19.50
CA VAL A 20 4.64 -1.95 18.58
C VAL A 20 5.59 -1.40 17.51
N ASN A 21 6.85 -1.11 17.85
CA ASN A 21 7.82 -0.62 16.86
C ASN A 21 8.04 -1.63 15.72
N GLY A 22 8.11 -2.93 16.02
CA GLY A 22 8.23 -3.97 15.00
C GLY A 22 7.00 -4.05 14.08
N VAL A 23 5.81 -3.87 14.65
CA VAL A 23 4.55 -3.80 13.90
C VAL A 23 4.52 -2.57 13.01
N VAL A 24 4.86 -1.39 13.52
CA VAL A 24 4.91 -0.14 12.75
C VAL A 24 5.86 -0.26 11.55
N ASN A 25 7.04 -0.84 11.74
CA ASN A 25 7.98 -1.05 10.64
C ASN A 25 7.41 -1.99 9.58
N SER A 26 6.75 -3.07 9.99
CA SER A 26 6.10 -4.00 9.06
C SER A 26 4.95 -3.34 8.30
N LEU A 27 4.16 -2.48 8.96
CA LEU A 27 3.09 -1.70 8.34
C LEU A 27 3.65 -0.69 7.33
N LYS A 28 4.81 -0.06 7.60
CA LYS A 28 5.47 0.84 6.66
C LYS A 28 5.93 0.11 5.40
N SER A 29 6.51 -1.09 5.53
CA SER A 29 6.83 -1.93 4.37
C SER A 29 5.58 -2.34 3.59
N LEU A 30 4.50 -2.68 4.30
CA LEU A 30 3.23 -3.03 3.66
C LEU A 30 2.60 -1.85 2.93
N LEU A 31 2.64 -0.64 3.51
CA LEU A 31 2.18 0.59 2.87
C LEU A 31 2.96 0.83 1.56
N ALA A 32 4.28 0.65 1.57
CA ALA A 32 5.10 0.75 0.36
C ALA A 32 4.69 -0.28 -0.70
N ASP A 33 4.50 -1.56 -0.31
CA ASP A 33 4.03 -2.62 -1.22
C ASP A 33 2.65 -2.26 -1.84
N TYR A 34 1.72 -1.73 -1.04
CA TYR A 34 0.37 -1.34 -1.52
C TYR A 34 0.40 -0.15 -2.48
N GLN A 35 1.32 0.80 -2.31
CA GLN A 35 1.47 1.93 -3.23
C GLN A 35 1.93 1.47 -4.61
N ILE A 36 2.92 0.57 -4.67
CA ILE A 36 3.35 -0.04 -5.94
C ILE A 36 2.25 -0.92 -6.53
N PHE A 37 1.54 -1.69 -5.70
CA PHE A 37 0.43 -2.53 -6.16
C PHE A 37 -0.72 -1.71 -6.76
N TYR A 38 -1.11 -0.61 -6.10
CA TYR A 38 -2.11 0.33 -6.60
C TYR A 38 -1.70 0.91 -7.96
N ALA A 39 -0.45 1.39 -8.09
CA ALA A 39 0.07 1.92 -9.35
C ALA A 39 0.05 0.87 -10.47
N ASN A 40 0.43 -0.38 -10.15
CA ASN A 40 0.39 -1.49 -11.10
C ASN A 40 -1.05 -1.81 -11.55
N LEU A 41 -2.02 -1.84 -10.65
CA LEU A 41 -3.44 -2.08 -10.98
C LEU A 41 -4.00 -0.99 -11.90
N ARG A 42 -3.66 0.29 -11.65
CA ARG A 42 -4.00 1.40 -12.55
C ARG A 42 -3.37 1.22 -13.92
N GLY A 43 -2.10 0.81 -13.96
CA GLY A 43 -1.40 0.45 -15.19
C GLY A 43 -2.12 -0.65 -15.98
N LEU A 44 -2.59 -1.71 -15.30
CA LEU A 44 -3.37 -2.79 -15.90
C LEU A 44 -4.72 -2.29 -16.43
N HIS A 45 -5.45 -1.51 -15.62
CA HIS A 45 -6.74 -0.93 -15.98
C HIS A 45 -6.66 -0.06 -17.25
N TRP A 46 -5.62 0.78 -17.36
CA TRP A 46 -5.43 1.65 -18.53
C TRP A 46 -4.99 0.90 -19.79
N ASN A 47 -4.17 -0.14 -19.64
CA ASN A 47 -3.49 -0.76 -20.78
C ASN A 47 -4.10 -2.11 -21.23
N ILE A 48 -5.09 -2.64 -20.52
CA ILE A 48 -5.76 -3.89 -20.92
C ILE A 48 -6.44 -3.73 -22.28
N ARG A 49 -6.33 -4.76 -23.12
CA ARG A 49 -6.89 -4.84 -24.49
C ARG A 49 -7.33 -6.27 -24.79
N GLY A 50 -8.19 -6.43 -25.80
CA GLY A 50 -8.62 -7.74 -26.30
C GLY A 50 -10.04 -8.13 -25.86
N ARG A 51 -10.43 -9.39 -26.12
CA ARG A 51 -11.83 -9.86 -25.98
C ARG A 51 -12.40 -9.73 -24.56
N ALA A 52 -11.54 -9.74 -23.54
CA ALA A 52 -11.94 -9.62 -22.14
C ALA A 52 -11.88 -8.18 -21.60
N PHE A 53 -11.74 -7.17 -22.47
CA PHE A 53 -11.53 -5.77 -22.08
C PHE A 53 -12.52 -5.30 -21.01
N PHE A 54 -13.83 -5.33 -21.29
CA PHE A 54 -14.82 -4.75 -20.37
C PHE A 54 -14.84 -5.41 -18.99
N VAL A 55 -14.69 -6.74 -18.94
CA VAL A 55 -14.69 -7.49 -17.69
C VAL A 55 -13.45 -7.18 -16.87
N LEU A 56 -12.27 -7.23 -17.49
CA LEU A 56 -11.00 -7.02 -16.79
C LEU A 56 -10.78 -5.55 -16.43
N HIS A 57 -11.18 -4.62 -17.29
CA HIS A 57 -11.07 -3.18 -17.04
C HIS A 57 -11.85 -2.77 -15.79
N ALA A 58 -13.12 -3.17 -15.70
CA ALA A 58 -13.95 -2.94 -14.51
C ALA A 58 -13.38 -3.66 -13.28
N LYS A 59 -12.85 -4.88 -13.44
CA LYS A 59 -12.25 -5.60 -12.31
C LYS A 59 -10.99 -4.92 -11.78
N PHE A 60 -10.12 -4.40 -12.65
CA PHE A 60 -8.94 -3.67 -12.20
C PHE A 60 -9.29 -2.35 -11.52
N GLU A 61 -10.40 -1.71 -11.91
CA GLU A 61 -10.95 -0.54 -11.20
C GLU A 61 -11.38 -0.89 -9.78
N GLU A 62 -12.24 -1.89 -9.63
CA GLU A 62 -12.64 -2.39 -8.30
C GLU A 62 -11.42 -2.71 -7.41
N LEU A 63 -10.39 -3.33 -7.98
CA LEU A 63 -9.17 -3.67 -7.25
C LEU A 63 -8.34 -2.44 -6.88
N TYR A 64 -8.15 -1.46 -7.77
CA TYR A 64 -7.35 -0.29 -7.42
C TYR A 64 -8.08 0.61 -6.41
N ASP A 65 -9.41 0.68 -6.45
CA ASP A 65 -10.19 1.42 -5.45
C ASP A 65 -10.08 0.77 -4.08
N ASN A 66 -10.13 -0.56 -4.02
CA ASN A 66 -9.87 -1.29 -2.78
C ASN A 66 -8.44 -1.07 -2.27
N ALA A 67 -7.44 -1.12 -3.16
CA ALA A 67 -6.05 -0.86 -2.81
C ALA A 67 -5.86 0.57 -2.28
N ALA A 68 -6.52 1.57 -2.87
CA ALA A 68 -6.49 2.96 -2.42
C ALA A 68 -7.08 3.11 -1.00
N ALA A 69 -8.22 2.47 -0.71
CA ALA A 69 -8.78 2.44 0.64
C ALA A 69 -7.81 1.78 1.66
N LYS A 70 -7.12 0.70 1.26
CA LYS A 70 -6.14 0.05 2.14
C LYS A 70 -4.88 0.87 2.37
N VAL A 71 -4.45 1.67 1.40
CA VAL A 71 -3.35 2.62 1.59
C VAL A 71 -3.67 3.60 2.72
N ASP A 72 -4.89 4.15 2.73
CA ASP A 72 -5.35 5.10 3.76
C ASP A 72 -5.45 4.42 5.13
N GLU A 73 -6.13 3.28 5.22
CA GLU A 73 -6.25 2.50 6.47
C GLU A 73 -4.87 2.16 7.07
N LEU A 74 -3.88 1.79 6.24
CA LEU A 74 -2.53 1.49 6.70
C LEU A 74 -1.81 2.74 7.22
N ALA A 75 -1.94 3.87 6.52
CA ALA A 75 -1.33 5.13 6.94
C ALA A 75 -1.91 5.62 8.27
N GLU A 76 -3.24 5.60 8.41
CA GLU A 76 -3.92 5.94 9.67
C GLU A 76 -3.54 4.98 10.80
N ARG A 77 -3.41 3.68 10.50
CA ARG A 77 -2.97 2.72 11.51
C ARG A 77 -1.55 2.96 11.99
N ILE A 78 -0.65 3.38 11.10
CA ILE A 78 0.71 3.78 11.46
C ILE A 78 0.67 5.00 12.40
N LEU A 79 -0.17 6.00 12.10
CA LEU A 79 -0.36 7.19 12.94
C LEU A 79 -0.91 6.82 14.33
N MET A 80 -1.93 5.95 14.39
CA MET A 80 -2.51 5.46 15.65
C MET A 80 -1.48 4.76 16.54
N LEU A 81 -0.51 4.07 15.93
CA LEU A 81 0.58 3.41 16.64
C LEU A 81 1.77 4.34 16.93
N GLY A 82 1.65 5.64 16.63
CA GLY A 82 2.64 6.67 16.90
C GLY A 82 3.81 6.71 15.91
N GLY A 83 3.68 6.04 14.76
CA GLY A 83 4.60 6.15 13.64
C GLY A 83 4.17 7.24 12.65
N GLU A 84 5.10 7.67 11.80
CA GLU A 84 4.81 8.55 10.67
C GLU A 84 4.77 7.73 9.37
N PRO A 85 3.64 7.72 8.63
CA PRO A 85 3.57 7.07 7.33
C PRO A 85 4.43 7.82 6.33
N GLU A 86 5.12 7.09 5.47
CA GLU A 86 5.86 7.70 4.34
C GLU A 86 4.87 8.20 3.30
N ASN A 87 5.29 9.14 2.44
CA ASN A 87 4.48 9.65 1.33
C ASN A 87 5.27 9.85 0.03
N ARG A 88 6.60 9.76 0.07
CA ARG A 88 7.46 9.94 -1.10
C ARG A 88 7.59 8.64 -1.88
N PHE A 89 7.27 8.68 -3.17
CA PHE A 89 7.49 7.55 -4.08
C PHE A 89 8.93 7.04 -4.09
N SER A 90 9.93 7.94 -3.98
CA SER A 90 11.34 7.54 -3.93
C SER A 90 11.68 6.61 -2.76
N GLU A 91 10.98 6.76 -1.63
CA GLU A 91 11.18 5.90 -0.45
C GLU A 91 10.37 4.62 -0.54
N TYR A 92 9.17 4.68 -1.13
CA TYR A 92 8.40 3.47 -1.44
C TYR A 92 9.17 2.52 -2.35
N LEU A 93 9.83 3.03 -3.40
CA LEU A 93 10.62 2.21 -4.32
C LEU A 93 11.82 1.52 -3.65
N LYS A 94 12.39 2.09 -2.58
CA LYS A 94 13.48 1.47 -1.82
C LYS A 94 12.98 0.41 -0.85
N THR A 95 11.76 0.58 -0.33
CA THR A 95 11.23 -0.20 0.80
C THR A 95 10.32 -1.33 0.35
N ALA A 96 9.56 -1.11 -0.73
CA ALA A 96 8.65 -2.10 -1.28
C ALA A 96 9.42 -3.33 -1.77
N ARG A 97 8.87 -4.50 -1.49
CA ARG A 97 9.30 -5.77 -2.07
C ARG A 97 8.67 -5.97 -3.45
N LEU A 98 7.48 -5.42 -3.64
CA LEU A 98 6.77 -5.47 -4.93
C LEU A 98 7.42 -4.50 -5.92
N GLN A 99 7.65 -4.98 -7.14
CA GLN A 99 8.27 -4.19 -8.22
C GLN A 99 7.20 -3.58 -9.12
N GLU A 100 7.52 -2.43 -9.71
CA GLU A 100 6.69 -1.83 -10.76
C GLU A 100 6.65 -2.74 -11.98
N VAL A 101 5.46 -2.86 -12.59
CA VAL A 101 5.26 -3.68 -13.78
C VAL A 101 5.15 -2.76 -14.99
N SER A 102 5.94 -3.06 -16.02
CA SER A 102 5.83 -2.43 -17.34
C SER A 102 5.35 -3.43 -18.38
N GLY A 103 4.70 -2.95 -19.45
CA GLY A 103 4.39 -3.77 -20.62
C GLY A 103 3.22 -4.73 -20.46
N VAL A 104 2.04 -4.23 -20.08
CA VAL A 104 0.79 -5.03 -20.08
C VAL A 104 0.37 -5.30 -21.53
N SER A 105 0.88 -6.38 -22.12
CA SER A 105 0.42 -6.85 -23.42
C SER A 105 -0.33 -8.16 -23.27
N CYS A 106 -1.61 -8.16 -23.59
CA CYS A 106 -2.31 -9.40 -23.89
C CYS A 106 -1.83 -9.83 -25.28
N PRO A 107 -1.15 -10.98 -25.45
CA PRO A 107 -0.84 -11.46 -26.78
C PRO A 107 -2.16 -11.79 -27.46
N MET A 108 -2.58 -10.94 -28.40
CA MET A 108 -3.62 -11.29 -29.36
C MET A 108 -3.08 -12.47 -30.17
N ARG A 109 -3.39 -13.72 -29.75
CA ARG A 109 -3.34 -14.84 -30.68
C ARG A 109 -4.39 -14.54 -31.75
N ARG A 110 -3.89 -14.37 -32.98
CA ARG A 110 -4.67 -14.23 -34.22
C ARG A 110 -5.80 -15.23 -34.28
#